data_AF-A0A2G6L2R2-F1
#
_entry.id   AF-A0A2G6L2R2-F1
#
_cell.length_a   1.000
_cell.length_b   1.000
_cell.length_c   1.000
_cell.angle_alpha   90.00
_cell.angle_beta   90.00
_cell.angle_gamma   90.00
#
_symmetry.space_group_name_H-M   'P 1'
#
loop_
_entity.id
_entity.type
_entity.pdbx_description
1 polymer ?
#
loop_
_entity_poly.entity_id
_entity_poly.type
_entity_poly.pdbx_seq_one_letter_code
_entity_poly.pdbx_strand_id
1 'polypeptide(L)'
;MKENSRRELKVRQQGWVRTVTKKLVATHITPNQISLSSLGFSALAAGCFYLFSITLDWYWLILAPIFVQIRLLCNLFDGLVAVEGGKGTPSGELFNDIPDRFADIMILIAVGYATLLPSGIYWGWIAGVLAILTAYVRTLSACLGAPMSFVGPMAKQHRMAVVTVSSLLAIVEDMLLNSHYVLYIALVVIALGSLFTCYRRARQAYHFLENNPTGE
;
A
#
# COMPACT_ATOMS: atom_id res chain seq x y z
N MET A 1 8.63 -27.94 0.36
CA MET A 1 8.67 -26.92 -0.71
C MET A 1 7.98 -25.64 -0.23
N LYS A 2 8.72 -24.70 0.38
CA LYS A 2 8.12 -23.46 0.94
C LYS A 2 9.07 -22.27 0.82
N GLU A 3 9.67 -22.06 -0.35
CA GLU A 3 10.77 -21.08 -0.44
C GLU A 3 10.74 -20.10 -1.62
N ASN A 4 9.74 -20.13 -2.52
CA ASN A 4 9.81 -19.29 -3.74
C ASN A 4 8.76 -18.18 -3.88
N SER A 5 8.08 -17.78 -2.81
CA SER A 5 6.97 -16.83 -2.88
C SER A 5 7.27 -15.39 -2.41
N ARG A 6 8.52 -15.07 -2.05
CA ARG A 6 8.90 -13.70 -1.62
C ARG A 6 9.88 -13.06 -2.59
N ARG A 7 9.41 -12.06 -3.33
CA ARG A 7 10.21 -11.20 -4.20
C ARG A 7 11.40 -10.63 -3.41
N GLU A 8 12.63 -10.92 -3.84
CA GLU A 8 13.82 -10.27 -3.29
C GLU A 8 13.78 -8.78 -3.66
N LEU A 9 13.43 -7.93 -2.69
CA LEU A 9 13.43 -6.48 -2.90
C LEU A 9 14.89 -6.00 -2.85
N LYS A 10 15.39 -5.41 -3.95
CA LYS A 10 16.74 -4.79 -4.04
C LYS A 10 17.03 -3.82 -2.87
N VAL A 11 15.99 -3.20 -2.31
CA VAL A 11 16.06 -2.30 -1.14
C VAL A 11 16.62 -3.00 0.11
N ARG A 12 16.42 -4.32 0.26
CA ARG A 12 16.97 -5.10 1.40
C ARG A 12 18.50 -5.14 1.43
N GLN A 13 19.14 -4.90 0.29
CA GLN A 13 20.60 -4.91 0.18
C GLN A 13 21.23 -3.53 0.50
N GLN A 14 20.42 -2.50 0.73
CA GLN A 14 20.94 -1.18 1.10
C GLN A 14 21.54 -1.19 2.52
N GLY A 15 22.73 -0.63 2.68
CA GLY A 15 23.49 -0.68 3.94
C GLY A 15 22.77 -0.03 5.13
N TRP A 16 22.03 1.05 4.91
CA TRP A 16 21.26 1.71 5.97
C TRP A 16 20.07 0.84 6.44
N VAL A 17 19.37 0.16 5.52
CA VAL A 17 18.27 -0.77 5.84
C VAL A 17 18.79 -1.89 6.73
N ARG A 18 19.91 -2.52 6.36
CA ARG A 18 20.56 -3.56 7.18
C ARG A 18 20.94 -3.05 8.57
N THR A 19 21.46 -1.83 8.67
CA THR A 19 21.87 -1.24 9.95
C THR A 19 20.67 -1.01 10.87
N VAL A 20 19.57 -0.47 10.34
CA VAL A 20 18.34 -0.25 11.09
C VAL A 20 17.71 -1.59 11.49
N THR A 21 17.64 -2.57 10.58
CA THR A 21 17.12 -3.91 10.90
C THR A 21 17.93 -4.56 12.02
N LYS A 22 19.27 -4.52 11.98
CA LYS A 22 20.12 -5.06 13.06
C LYS A 22 19.81 -4.40 14.41
N LYS A 23 19.64 -3.08 14.44
CA LYS A 23 19.24 -2.37 15.68
C LYS A 23 17.87 -2.81 16.17
N LEU A 24 16.88 -2.91 15.29
CA LEU A 24 15.52 -3.34 15.64
C LEU A 24 15.48 -4.79 16.14
N VAL A 25 16.23 -5.69 15.51
CA VAL A 25 16.36 -7.09 15.92
C VAL A 25 16.94 -7.19 17.33
N ALA A 26 17.89 -6.31 17.70
CA ALA A 26 18.47 -6.24 19.04
C ALA A 26 17.52 -5.69 20.13
N THR A 27 16.34 -5.18 19.76
CA THR A 27 15.32 -4.72 20.73
C THR A 27 14.26 -5.79 21.00
N HIS A 28 13.39 -5.57 21.99
CA HIS A 28 12.20 -6.39 22.24
C HIS A 28 11.02 -6.10 21.30
N ILE A 29 11.17 -5.17 20.36
CA ILE A 29 10.12 -4.84 19.41
C ILE A 29 9.82 -6.06 18.52
N THR A 30 8.55 -6.37 18.38
CA THR A 30 8.05 -7.48 17.57
C THR A 30 7.64 -7.00 16.17
N PRO A 31 7.69 -7.86 15.13
CA PRO A 31 7.15 -7.53 13.81
C PRO A 31 5.71 -7.02 13.87
N ASN A 32 4.86 -7.64 14.68
CA ASN A 32 3.44 -7.27 14.80
C ASN A 32 3.24 -5.85 15.37
N GLN A 33 4.09 -5.42 16.32
CA GLN A 33 4.07 -4.03 16.81
C GLN A 33 4.47 -3.04 15.71
N ILE A 34 5.43 -3.41 14.86
CA ILE A 34 5.83 -2.58 13.71
C ILE A 34 4.66 -2.50 12.71
N SER A 35 4.01 -3.62 12.37
CA SER A 35 2.85 -3.63 11.48
C SER A 35 1.69 -2.78 12.04
N LEU A 36 1.41 -2.86 13.34
CA LEU A 36 0.38 -2.03 13.99
C LEU A 36 0.75 -0.53 14.01
N SER A 37 2.03 -0.20 14.21
CA SER A 37 2.50 1.19 14.12
C SER A 37 2.28 1.79 12.73
N SER A 38 2.39 0.96 11.67
CA SER A 38 2.11 1.37 10.29
C SER A 38 0.66 1.87 10.13
N LEU A 39 -0.29 1.25 10.84
CA LEU A 39 -1.69 1.68 10.84
C LEU A 39 -1.84 3.07 11.48
N GLY A 40 -1.13 3.32 12.58
CA GLY A 40 -1.07 4.64 13.23
C GLY A 40 -0.56 5.72 12.29
N PHE A 41 0.55 5.48 11.58
CA PHE A 41 1.05 6.41 10.56
C PHE A 41 0.09 6.61 9.39
N SER A 42 -0.66 5.56 9.02
CA SER A 42 -1.69 5.67 7.97
C SER A 42 -2.86 6.55 8.42
N ALA A 43 -3.25 6.45 9.69
CA ALA A 43 -4.25 7.32 10.29
C ALA A 43 -3.79 8.78 10.34
N LEU A 44 -2.52 9.02 10.67
CA LEU A 44 -1.93 10.36 10.63
C LEU A 44 -1.90 10.93 9.20
N ALA A 45 -1.52 10.11 8.20
CA ALA A 45 -1.56 10.51 6.79
C ALA A 45 -2.99 10.86 6.34
N ALA A 46 -3.97 10.02 6.67
CA ALA A 46 -5.38 10.27 6.39
C ALA A 46 -5.89 11.54 7.09
N GLY A 47 -5.50 11.75 8.35
CA GLY A 47 -5.80 12.96 9.10
C GLY A 47 -5.24 14.22 8.44
N CYS A 48 -4.01 14.18 7.92
CA CYS A 48 -3.43 15.30 7.19
C CYS A 48 -4.23 15.64 5.92
N PHE A 49 -4.59 14.64 5.10
CA PHE A 49 -5.44 14.87 3.92
C PHE A 49 -6.82 15.42 4.27
N TYR A 50 -7.42 14.92 5.35
CA TYR A 50 -8.70 15.42 5.83
C TYR A 50 -8.59 16.86 6.34
N LEU A 51 -7.56 17.18 7.12
CA LEU A 51 -7.32 18.55 7.61
C LEU A 51 -7.03 19.51 6.46
N PHE A 52 -6.29 19.09 5.44
CA PHE A 52 -6.15 19.85 4.20
C PHE A 52 -7.52 20.17 3.58
N SER A 53 -8.44 19.21 3.54
CA SER A 53 -9.78 19.43 2.95
C SER A 53 -10.63 20.49 3.67
N ILE A 54 -10.28 20.83 4.91
CA ILE A 54 -10.99 21.83 5.73
C ILE A 54 -10.23 23.16 5.76
N THR A 55 -8.92 23.10 5.98
CA THR A 55 -8.07 24.27 6.24
C THR A 55 -7.40 24.84 5.00
N LEU A 56 -7.24 24.00 3.95
CA LEU A 56 -6.51 24.31 2.72
C LEU A 56 -5.02 24.64 2.93
N ASP A 57 -4.47 24.37 4.12
CA ASP A 57 -3.07 24.65 4.39
C ASP A 57 -2.14 23.65 3.68
N TRP A 58 -1.29 24.15 2.78
CA TRP A 58 -0.39 23.36 1.94
C TRP A 58 0.55 22.42 2.72
N TYR A 59 0.93 22.77 3.96
CA TYR A 59 1.86 21.95 4.75
C TYR A 59 1.28 20.57 5.08
N TRP A 60 -0.04 20.41 5.11
CA TRP A 60 -0.68 19.11 5.26
C TRP A 60 -0.40 18.18 4.08
N LEU A 61 -0.28 18.72 2.85
CA LEU A 61 0.09 17.98 1.65
C LEU A 61 1.57 17.58 1.62
N ILE A 62 2.41 18.13 2.50
CA ILE A 62 3.79 17.67 2.72
C ILE A 62 3.83 16.62 3.83
N LEU A 63 3.09 16.86 4.91
CA LEU A 63 3.11 15.96 6.05
C LEU A 63 2.44 14.61 5.75
N ALA A 64 1.36 14.61 4.96
CA ALA A 64 0.66 13.40 4.55
C ALA A 64 1.58 12.38 3.84
N PRO A 65 2.30 12.72 2.75
CA PRO A 65 3.19 11.79 2.08
C PRO A 65 4.35 11.32 2.96
N ILE A 66 4.85 12.14 3.89
CA ILE A 66 5.87 11.70 4.86
C ILE A 66 5.36 10.51 5.68
N PHE A 67 4.14 10.61 6.21
CA PHE A 67 3.53 9.51 6.96
C PHE A 67 3.22 8.29 6.07
N VAL A 68 2.82 8.48 4.81
CA VAL A 68 2.68 7.38 3.83
C VAL A 68 4.01 6.64 3.65
N GLN A 69 5.13 7.35 3.53
CA GLN A 69 6.45 6.75 3.38
C GLN A 69 6.92 6.05 4.65
N ILE A 70 6.72 6.65 5.83
CA ILE A 70 7.05 6.02 7.12
C ILE A 70 6.29 4.70 7.28
N ARG A 71 5.00 4.68 6.94
CA ARG A 71 4.21 3.44 6.92
C ARG A 71 4.81 2.39 5.97
N LEU A 72 5.25 2.76 4.77
CA LEU A 72 5.91 1.81 3.86
C LEU A 72 7.22 1.27 4.44
N LEU A 73 7.96 2.09 5.19
CA LEU A 73 9.16 1.65 5.91
C LEU A 73 8.81 0.67 7.03
N CYS A 74 7.74 0.90 7.80
CA CYS A 74 7.26 -0.05 8.80
C CYS A 74 6.99 -1.42 8.17
N ASN A 75 6.30 -1.46 7.02
CA ASN A 75 5.99 -2.69 6.27
C ASN A 75 7.20 -3.35 5.59
N LEU A 76 8.33 -2.65 5.52
CA LEU A 76 9.61 -3.25 5.10
C LEU A 76 10.31 -3.86 6.32
N PHE A 77 10.36 -3.12 7.42
CA PHE A 77 11.07 -3.52 8.63
C PHE A 77 10.37 -4.65 9.38
N ASP A 78 9.04 -4.73 9.40
CA ASP A 78 8.32 -5.85 10.02
C ASP A 78 8.70 -7.19 9.35
N GLY A 79 8.74 -7.23 8.02
CA GLY A 79 9.12 -8.40 7.25
C GLY A 79 10.60 -8.75 7.39
N LEU A 80 11.48 -7.75 7.51
CA LEU A 80 12.91 -7.97 7.75
C LEU A 80 13.18 -8.46 9.16
N VAL A 81 12.57 -7.86 10.19
CA VAL A 81 12.71 -8.29 11.59
C VAL A 81 12.14 -9.69 11.80
N ALA A 82 11.04 -10.04 11.11
CA ALA A 82 10.49 -11.39 11.17
C ALA A 82 11.44 -12.45 10.60
N VAL A 83 12.15 -12.14 9.51
CA VAL A 83 13.09 -13.06 8.84
C VAL A 83 14.45 -13.08 9.53
N GLU A 84 15.11 -11.92 9.67
CA GLU A 84 16.46 -11.80 10.21
C GLU A 84 16.51 -11.99 11.74
N GLY A 85 15.46 -11.57 12.45
CA GLY A 85 15.39 -11.73 13.90
C GLY A 85 14.86 -13.07 14.37
N GLY A 86 14.47 -13.98 13.47
CA GLY A 86 13.82 -15.24 13.83
C GLY A 86 12.49 -15.06 14.60
N LYS A 87 11.89 -13.87 14.55
CA LYS A 87 10.66 -13.50 15.28
C LYS A 87 9.38 -13.73 14.45
N GLY A 88 9.46 -14.53 13.40
CA GLY A 88 8.31 -14.88 12.57
C GLY A 88 7.31 -15.74 13.37
N THR A 89 6.03 -15.37 13.36
CA THR A 89 4.96 -16.17 13.96
C THR A 89 4.06 -16.75 12.86
N PRO A 90 3.34 -17.87 13.12
CA PRO A 90 2.35 -18.40 12.18
C PRO A 90 1.26 -17.38 11.83
N SER A 91 0.91 -16.51 12.78
CA SER A 91 -0.05 -15.41 12.61
C SER A 91 0.56 -14.13 12.01
N GLY A 92 1.87 -14.07 11.79
CA GLY A 92 2.57 -12.84 11.39
C GLY A 92 2.12 -12.31 10.03
N GLU A 93 1.76 -13.21 9.10
CA GLU A 93 1.21 -12.81 7.81
C GLU A 93 -0.15 -12.12 7.96
N LEU A 94 -0.98 -12.54 8.92
CA LEU A 94 -2.26 -11.91 9.22
C LEU A 94 -2.10 -10.49 9.78
N PHE A 95 -1.15 -10.31 10.70
CA PHE A 95 -0.84 -9.01 11.32
C PHE A 95 -0.16 -8.03 10.36
N ASN A 96 0.42 -8.52 9.26
CA ASN A 96 0.91 -7.66 8.18
C ASN A 96 -0.23 -7.32 7.20
N ASP A 97 -0.99 -8.33 6.73
CA ASP A 97 -1.93 -8.14 5.63
C ASP A 97 -3.20 -7.36 6.03
N ILE A 98 -3.74 -7.56 7.25
CA ILE A 98 -4.99 -6.90 7.68
C ILE A 98 -4.80 -5.40 7.90
N PRO A 99 -3.87 -4.93 8.75
CA PRO A 99 -3.69 -3.50 8.98
C PRO A 99 -3.36 -2.75 7.69
N ASP A 100 -2.66 -3.40 6.77
CA ASP A 100 -2.39 -2.85 5.45
C ASP A 100 -3.64 -2.57 4.60
N ARG A 101 -4.68 -3.41 4.72
CA ARG A 101 -5.96 -3.15 4.03
C ARG A 101 -6.61 -1.89 4.58
N PHE A 102 -6.73 -1.80 5.91
CA PHE A 102 -7.31 -0.63 6.56
C PHE A 102 -6.52 0.63 6.23
N ALA A 103 -5.19 0.56 6.29
CA ALA A 103 -4.30 1.67 5.94
C ALA A 103 -4.50 2.17 4.50
N ASP A 104 -4.52 1.27 3.50
CA ASP A 104 -4.74 1.65 2.10
C ASP A 104 -6.10 2.34 1.92
N ILE A 105 -7.15 1.81 2.53
CA ILE A 105 -8.51 2.37 2.45
C ILE A 105 -8.56 3.76 3.07
N MET A 106 -8.05 3.91 4.30
CA MET A 106 -8.04 5.18 5.02
C MET A 106 -7.35 6.28 4.23
N ILE A 107 -6.16 5.99 3.68
CA ILE A 107 -5.39 6.95 2.90
C ILE A 107 -6.14 7.33 1.62
N LEU A 108 -6.63 6.35 0.85
CA LEU A 108 -7.26 6.63 -0.45
C LEU A 108 -8.59 7.37 -0.31
N ILE A 109 -9.39 7.05 0.70
CA ILE A 109 -10.61 7.81 1.01
C ILE A 109 -10.27 9.24 1.43
N ALA A 110 -9.28 9.42 2.30
CA ALA A 110 -8.86 10.75 2.74
C ALA A 110 -8.32 11.62 1.60
N VAL A 111 -7.58 11.03 0.65
CA VAL A 111 -7.20 11.70 -0.60
C VAL A 111 -8.44 12.14 -1.39
N GLY A 112 -9.51 11.31 -1.40
CA GLY A 112 -10.80 11.66 -1.98
C GLY A 112 -11.40 12.95 -1.42
N TYR A 113 -11.37 13.12 -0.09
CA TYR A 113 -11.76 14.37 0.56
C TYR A 113 -10.83 15.53 0.20
N ALA A 114 -9.52 15.28 0.17
CA ALA A 114 -8.52 16.28 -0.19
C ALA A 114 -8.60 16.77 -1.64
N THR A 115 -9.36 16.10 -2.54
CA THR A 115 -9.57 16.60 -3.90
C THR A 115 -10.41 17.87 -3.97
N LEU A 116 -11.19 18.19 -2.93
CA LEU A 116 -12.15 19.31 -2.89
C LEU A 116 -13.25 19.26 -3.96
N LEU A 117 -13.33 18.17 -4.75
CA LEU A 117 -14.33 17.97 -5.77
C LEU A 117 -15.44 17.04 -5.25
N PRO A 118 -16.74 17.33 -5.49
CA PRO A 118 -17.84 16.50 -5.00
C PRO A 118 -17.73 15.03 -5.40
N SER A 119 -17.17 14.74 -6.58
CA SER A 119 -17.02 13.37 -7.07
C SER A 119 -15.74 12.66 -6.58
N GLY A 120 -14.80 13.39 -5.96
CA GLY A 120 -13.52 12.81 -5.53
C GLY A 120 -13.66 11.81 -4.39
N ILE A 121 -14.64 11.99 -3.51
CA ILE A 121 -14.95 11.03 -2.45
C ILE A 121 -15.32 9.64 -3.02
N TYR A 122 -16.11 9.60 -4.09
CA TYR A 122 -16.49 8.34 -4.74
C TYR A 122 -15.27 7.64 -5.33
N TRP A 123 -14.37 8.40 -5.96
CA TRP A 123 -13.11 7.85 -6.48
C TRP A 123 -12.18 7.36 -5.38
N GLY A 124 -12.15 8.03 -4.22
CA GLY A 124 -11.42 7.57 -3.04
C GLY A 124 -11.92 6.20 -2.55
N TRP A 125 -13.24 6.03 -2.46
CA TRP A 125 -13.86 4.74 -2.11
C TRP A 125 -13.62 3.67 -3.17
N ILE A 126 -13.82 3.97 -4.46
CA ILE A 126 -13.55 3.05 -5.57
C ILE A 126 -12.10 2.59 -5.54
N ALA A 127 -11.15 3.51 -5.38
CA ALA A 127 -9.73 3.19 -5.27
C ALA A 127 -9.43 2.32 -4.04
N GLY A 128 -10.04 2.62 -2.89
CA GLY A 128 -9.93 1.83 -1.66
C GLY A 128 -10.43 0.39 -1.84
N VAL A 129 -11.64 0.20 -2.39
CA VAL A 129 -12.20 -1.12 -2.67
C VAL A 129 -11.34 -1.89 -3.66
N LEU A 130 -10.90 -1.26 -4.76
CA LEU A 130 -10.01 -1.90 -5.73
C LEU A 130 -8.65 -2.25 -5.12
N ALA A 131 -8.13 -1.44 -4.20
CA ALA A 131 -6.89 -1.77 -3.48
C ALA A 131 -7.05 -3.06 -2.64
N ILE A 132 -8.19 -3.25 -1.96
CA ILE A 132 -8.52 -4.53 -1.29
C ILE A 132 -8.63 -5.65 -2.32
N LEU A 133 -9.36 -5.43 -3.41
CA LEU A 133 -9.61 -6.44 -4.45
C LEU A 133 -8.29 -6.96 -5.06
N THR A 134 -7.29 -6.09 -5.27
CA THR A 134 -5.98 -6.52 -5.78
C THR A 134 -5.29 -7.53 -4.86
N ALA A 135 -5.48 -7.41 -3.54
CA ALA A 135 -4.95 -8.35 -2.57
C ALA A 135 -5.83 -9.59 -2.42
N TYR A 136 -7.15 -9.40 -2.42
CA TYR A 136 -8.10 -10.51 -2.39
C TYR A 136 -7.89 -11.48 -3.56
N VAL A 137 -7.77 -10.99 -4.80
CA VAL A 137 -7.51 -11.85 -5.98
C VAL A 137 -6.22 -12.66 -5.80
N ARG A 138 -5.17 -12.06 -5.24
CA ARG A 138 -3.91 -12.76 -4.95
C ARG A 138 -4.10 -13.86 -3.91
N THR A 139 -4.78 -13.57 -2.81
CA THR A 139 -5.04 -14.54 -1.74
C THR A 139 -5.95 -15.67 -2.23
N LEU A 140 -7.02 -15.35 -2.96
CA LEU A 140 -7.92 -16.34 -3.56
C LEU A 140 -7.17 -17.26 -4.53
N SER A 141 -6.31 -16.70 -5.39
CA SER A 141 -5.49 -17.48 -6.30
C SER A 141 -4.59 -18.47 -5.55
N ALA A 142 -3.99 -18.04 -4.44
CA ALA A 142 -3.18 -18.92 -3.58
C ALA A 142 -4.00 -20.03 -2.92
N CYS A 143 -5.21 -19.71 -2.44
CA CYS A 143 -6.13 -20.71 -1.87
C CYS A 143 -6.57 -21.77 -2.89
N LEU A 144 -6.68 -21.38 -4.17
CA LEU A 144 -7.01 -22.28 -5.28
C LEU A 144 -5.80 -23.09 -5.79
N GLY A 145 -4.62 -22.94 -5.18
CA GLY A 145 -3.40 -23.67 -5.57
C GLY A 145 -2.57 -22.99 -6.66
N ALA A 146 -3.00 -21.84 -7.19
CA ALA A 146 -2.20 -21.05 -8.11
C ALA A 146 -1.09 -20.27 -7.35
N PRO A 147 0.08 -20.02 -7.97
CA PRO A 147 1.13 -19.25 -7.34
C PRO A 147 0.69 -17.80 -7.10
N MET A 148 1.16 -17.20 -6.00
CA MET A 148 0.90 -15.79 -5.70
C MET A 148 1.47 -14.87 -6.79
N SER A 149 0.60 -14.23 -7.57
CA SER A 149 0.99 -13.26 -8.58
C SER A 149 1.16 -11.86 -8.00
N PHE A 150 2.31 -11.24 -8.30
CA PHE A 150 2.62 -9.84 -8.00
C PHE A 150 2.59 -8.95 -9.24
N VAL A 151 2.04 -9.44 -10.36
CA VAL A 151 1.95 -8.73 -11.64
C VAL A 151 0.93 -7.58 -11.55
N GLY A 152 1.11 -6.56 -12.40
CA GLY A 152 0.20 -5.43 -12.60
C GLY A 152 0.83 -4.08 -12.29
N PRO A 153 0.41 -3.00 -12.97
CA PRO A 153 1.04 -1.68 -12.83
C PRO A 153 0.71 -1.00 -11.50
N MET A 154 -0.33 -1.44 -10.77
CA MET A 154 -0.83 -0.73 -9.59
C MET A 154 -0.81 -1.62 -8.34
N ALA A 155 0.35 -2.19 -8.07
CA ALA A 155 0.64 -2.81 -6.77
C ALA A 155 0.64 -1.76 -5.65
N LYS A 156 0.63 -2.22 -4.40
CA LYS A 156 0.60 -1.37 -3.19
C LYS A 156 1.62 -0.23 -3.23
N GLN A 157 2.89 -0.54 -3.53
CA GLN A 157 3.96 0.46 -3.56
C GLN A 157 3.73 1.52 -4.66
N HIS A 158 3.21 1.12 -5.82
CA HIS A 158 2.89 2.05 -6.90
C HIS A 158 1.74 2.98 -6.51
N ARG A 159 0.69 2.47 -5.85
CA ARG A 159 -0.41 3.32 -5.34
C ARG A 159 0.11 4.39 -4.39
N MET A 160 0.91 3.99 -3.41
CA MET A 160 1.47 4.92 -2.42
C MET A 160 2.46 5.91 -3.05
N ALA A 161 3.20 5.50 -4.09
CA ALA A 161 4.05 6.40 -4.87
C ALA A 161 3.22 7.44 -5.64
N VAL A 162 2.13 7.02 -6.29
CA VAL A 162 1.21 7.94 -6.98
C VAL A 162 0.63 8.94 -5.99
N VAL A 163 0.12 8.49 -4.84
CA VAL A 163 -0.37 9.38 -3.77
C VAL A 163 0.71 10.39 -3.38
N THR A 164 1.93 9.93 -3.12
CA THR A 164 3.06 10.78 -2.71
C THR A 164 3.39 11.85 -3.73
N VAL A 165 3.54 11.46 -4.99
CA VAL A 165 3.86 12.40 -6.08
C VAL A 165 2.70 13.37 -6.30
N SER A 166 1.47 12.88 -6.28
CA SER A 166 0.29 13.73 -6.47
C SER A 166 0.11 14.74 -5.35
N SER A 167 0.48 14.42 -4.10
CA SER A 167 0.42 15.38 -3.00
C SER A 167 1.39 16.54 -3.20
N LEU A 168 2.61 16.26 -3.66
CA LEU A 168 3.60 17.30 -3.95
C LEU A 168 3.20 18.14 -5.18
N LEU A 169 2.69 17.49 -6.22
CA LEU A 169 2.19 18.18 -7.40
C LEU A 169 0.95 19.02 -7.10
N ALA A 170 0.09 18.61 -6.16
CA ALA A 170 -1.09 19.38 -5.76
C ALA A 170 -0.71 20.71 -5.08
N ILE A 171 0.42 20.76 -4.34
CA ILE A 171 0.96 22.03 -3.81
C ILE A 171 1.33 22.97 -4.96
N VAL A 172 2.03 22.44 -5.97
CA VAL A 172 2.44 23.23 -7.14
C VAL A 172 1.22 23.67 -7.96
N GLU A 173 0.21 22.81 -8.11
CA GLU A 173 -1.06 23.11 -8.77
C GLU A 173 -1.79 24.26 -8.07
N ASP A 174 -1.95 24.17 -6.76
CA ASP A 174 -2.62 25.19 -5.95
C ASP A 174 -1.92 26.55 -6.09
N MET A 175 -0.59 26.58 -5.99
CA MET A 175 0.20 27.81 -6.09
C MET A 175 0.21 28.46 -7.49
N LEU A 176 0.20 27.66 -8.57
CA LEU A 176 0.38 28.17 -9.94
C LEU A 176 -0.94 28.32 -10.70
N LEU A 177 -1.88 27.40 -10.50
CA LEU A 177 -3.07 27.23 -11.34
C LEU A 177 -4.38 27.51 -10.58
N ASN A 178 -4.35 27.56 -9.24
CA ASN A 178 -5.55 27.66 -8.39
C ASN A 178 -6.61 26.60 -8.76
N SER A 179 -6.17 25.37 -9.04
CA SER A 179 -7.03 24.23 -9.37
C SER A 179 -6.76 23.04 -8.45
N HIS A 180 -7.67 22.05 -8.47
CA HIS A 180 -7.62 20.90 -7.55
C HIS A 180 -7.82 19.55 -8.28
N TYR A 181 -7.31 19.43 -9.50
CA TYR A 181 -7.50 18.24 -10.34
C TYR A 181 -6.41 17.19 -10.15
N VAL A 182 -5.22 17.53 -9.64
CA VAL A 182 -4.10 16.57 -9.55
C VAL A 182 -4.45 15.36 -8.68
N LEU A 183 -4.97 15.58 -7.47
CA LEU A 183 -5.36 14.50 -6.56
C LEU A 183 -6.52 13.67 -7.13
N TYR A 184 -7.44 14.32 -7.83
CA TYR A 184 -8.55 13.65 -8.51
C TYR A 184 -8.07 12.71 -9.62
N ILE A 185 -7.23 13.22 -10.52
CA ILE A 185 -6.64 12.43 -11.60
C ILE A 185 -5.82 11.27 -11.02
N ALA A 186 -5.08 11.51 -9.93
CA ALA A 186 -4.32 10.47 -9.23
C ALA A 186 -5.23 9.33 -8.75
N LEU A 187 -6.38 9.63 -8.16
CA LEU A 187 -7.35 8.60 -7.74
C LEU A 187 -7.93 7.82 -8.92
N VAL A 188 -8.26 8.49 -10.03
CA VAL A 188 -8.74 7.83 -11.25
C VAL A 188 -7.66 6.89 -11.80
N VAL A 189 -6.42 7.34 -11.88
CA VAL A 189 -5.28 6.53 -12.31
C VAL A 189 -5.07 5.33 -11.39
N ILE A 190 -5.14 5.53 -10.07
CA ILE A 190 -5.04 4.45 -9.08
C ILE A 190 -6.18 3.44 -9.26
N ALA A 191 -7.41 3.91 -9.44
CA ALA A 191 -8.58 3.05 -9.62
C ALA A 191 -8.44 2.19 -10.89
N LEU A 192 -8.23 2.84 -12.05
CA LEU A 192 -8.09 2.14 -13.33
C LEU A 192 -6.89 1.19 -13.35
N GLY A 193 -5.75 1.63 -12.81
CA GLY A 193 -4.55 0.79 -12.67
C GLY A 193 -4.78 -0.41 -11.75
N SER A 194 -5.54 -0.23 -10.66
CA SER A 194 -5.86 -1.32 -9.72
C SER A 194 -6.82 -2.32 -10.34
N LEU A 195 -7.83 -1.85 -11.07
CA LEU A 195 -8.74 -2.71 -11.83
C LEU A 195 -7.98 -3.55 -12.87
N PHE A 196 -7.08 -2.92 -13.65
CA PHE A 196 -6.25 -3.64 -14.60
C PHE A 196 -5.29 -4.64 -13.92
N THR A 197 -4.79 -4.29 -12.73
CA THR A 197 -3.98 -5.20 -11.91
C THR A 197 -4.79 -6.42 -11.46
N CYS A 198 -6.03 -6.24 -11.00
CA CYS A 198 -6.94 -7.34 -10.66
C CYS A 198 -7.16 -8.26 -11.87
N TYR A 199 -7.49 -7.69 -13.03
CA TYR A 199 -7.71 -8.45 -14.26
C TYR A 199 -6.47 -9.29 -14.63
N ARG A 200 -5.27 -8.69 -14.63
CA ARG A 200 -4.04 -9.40 -14.97
C ARG A 200 -3.73 -10.56 -14.03
N ARG A 201 -3.95 -10.37 -12.72
CA ARG A 201 -3.74 -11.41 -11.71
C ARG A 201 -4.75 -12.54 -11.86
N ALA A 202 -6.03 -12.20 -12.02
CA ALA A 202 -7.09 -13.19 -12.22
C ALA A 202 -6.85 -14.00 -13.50
N ARG A 203 -6.50 -13.34 -14.61
CA ARG A 203 -6.18 -14.02 -15.87
C ARG A 203 -4.97 -14.95 -15.75
N GLN A 204 -3.93 -14.54 -15.04
CA GLN A 204 -2.76 -15.40 -14.81
C GLN A 204 -3.12 -16.62 -13.96
N ALA A 205 -3.92 -16.44 -12.91
CA ALA A 205 -4.39 -17.54 -12.08
C ALA A 205 -5.27 -18.52 -12.86
N TYR A 206 -6.22 -18.00 -13.64
CA TYR A 206 -7.08 -18.80 -14.52
C TYR A 206 -6.26 -19.68 -15.47
N HIS A 207 -5.33 -19.09 -16.24
CA HIS A 207 -4.48 -19.87 -17.15
C HIS A 207 -3.59 -20.88 -16.41
N PHE A 208 -3.17 -20.60 -15.17
CA PHE A 208 -2.37 -21.55 -14.40
C PHE A 208 -3.20 -22.77 -13.99
N LEU A 209 -4.43 -22.55 -13.52
CA LEU A 209 -5.34 -23.60 -13.05
C LEU A 209 -5.83 -24.49 -14.20
N GLU A 210 -6.18 -23.90 -15.35
CA GLU A 210 -6.62 -24.68 -16.53
C GLU A 210 -5.50 -25.53 -17.13
N ASN A 211 -4.25 -25.07 -17.07
CA ASN A 211 -3.09 -25.82 -17.59
C ASN A 211 -2.51 -26.82 -16.58
N ASN A 212 -2.91 -26.72 -15.31
CA ASN A 212 -2.51 -27.64 -14.24
C ASN A 212 -3.75 -27.99 -13.42
N PRO A 213 -4.73 -28.71 -13.99
CA PRO A 213 -5.87 -29.16 -13.22
C PRO A 213 -5.32 -29.95 -12.03
N THR A 214 -5.60 -29.47 -10.83
CA THR A 214 -5.30 -30.21 -9.61
C THR A 214 -6.03 -31.53 -9.73
N GLY A 215 -5.28 -32.61 -9.98
CA GLY A 215 -5.85 -33.94 -10.16
C GLY A 215 -6.75 -34.29 -8.98
N GLU A 216 -7.96 -34.73 -9.29
CA GLU A 216 -8.71 -35.63 -8.43
C GLU A 216 -7.92 -36.94 -8.22
#